data_AF-A0AAU6BKX9-F1
#
_entry.id   AF-A0AAU6BKX9-F1
#
_cell.length_a   1.000
_cell.length_b   1.000
_cell.length_c   1.000
_cell.angle_alpha   90.00
_cell.angle_beta   90.00
_cell.angle_gamma   90.00
#
_symmetry.space_group_name_H-M   'P 1'
#
loop_
_entity.id
_entity.type
_entity.pdbx_description
1 polymer ?
#
loop_
_entity_poly.entity_id
_entity_poly.type
_entity_poly.pdbx_seq_one_letter_code
_entity_poly.pdbx_strand_id
1 'polypeptide(L)'
;MSLLIPDFYVRRRRPSELDESYRKAHKGCYPIDMIALVGEVTSTNHETDTGPKLRAYAAAGVPVYVLINRNAKTAHCYTDPNLPGDDPTEAYYAAESKVDLGEPLPLPAPYPTLDTAPFLEN
;
A
#
# COMPACT_ATOMS: atom_id res chain seq x y z
N MET A 1 -16.12 -5.26 7.28
CA MET A 1 -15.10 -4.31 7.77
C MET A 1 -13.79 -5.07 7.83
N SER A 2 -12.82 -4.74 6.98
CA SER A 2 -11.50 -5.40 6.93
C SER A 2 -10.49 -4.60 7.73
N LEU A 3 -9.60 -5.32 8.45
CA LEU A 3 -8.42 -4.74 9.09
C LEU A 3 -7.24 -4.93 8.15
N LEU A 4 -6.53 -3.84 7.84
CA LEU A 4 -5.30 -3.87 7.05
C LEU A 4 -4.12 -3.54 7.96
N ILE A 5 -3.04 -4.30 7.85
CA ILE A 5 -1.82 -4.13 8.63
C ILE A 5 -0.64 -4.04 7.65
N PRO A 6 -0.35 -2.84 7.13
CA PRO A 6 0.78 -2.63 6.23
C PRO A 6 2.10 -2.52 7.04
N ASP A 7 3.23 -2.73 6.38
CA ASP A 7 4.54 -2.48 6.97
C ASP A 7 4.80 -0.99 7.19
N PHE A 8 4.35 -0.16 6.23
CA PHE A 8 4.37 1.30 6.37
C PHE A 8 3.17 1.95 5.68
N TYR A 9 2.85 3.18 6.09
CA TYR A 9 1.76 3.95 5.50
C TYR A 9 2.00 5.44 5.60
N VAL A 10 1.36 6.20 4.71
CA VAL A 10 1.28 7.65 4.76
C VAL A 10 -0.18 8.07 4.88
N ARG A 11 -0.43 9.08 5.72
CA ARG A 11 -1.76 9.64 5.93
C ARG A 11 -1.96 10.88 5.08
N ARG A 12 -3.16 11.05 4.52
CA ARG A 12 -3.50 12.22 3.66
C ARG A 12 -3.79 13.50 4.45
N ARG A 13 -4.04 13.38 5.76
CA ARG A 13 -4.42 14.49 6.65
C ARG A 13 -4.03 14.23 8.10
N ARG A 14 -3.92 15.30 8.90
CA ARG A 14 -3.88 15.23 10.36
C ARG A 14 -5.21 14.69 10.92
N PRO A 15 -5.22 14.04 12.09
CA PRO A 15 -6.45 13.50 12.65
C PRO A 15 -7.35 14.66 13.08
N SER A 16 -8.64 14.55 12.79
CA SER A 16 -9.67 15.35 13.43
C SER A 16 -10.05 14.71 14.77
N GLU A 17 -10.85 15.40 15.58
CA GLU A 17 -11.42 14.83 16.81
C GLU A 17 -12.24 13.56 16.53
N LEU A 18 -12.93 13.49 15.38
CA LEU A 18 -13.70 12.33 14.97
C LEU A 18 -12.78 11.13 14.71
N ASP A 19 -11.65 11.35 14.04
CA ASP A 19 -10.67 10.29 13.79
C ASP A 19 -10.02 9.79 15.07
N GLU A 20 -9.70 10.68 16.01
CA GLU A 20 -9.14 10.30 17.31
C GLU A 20 -10.16 9.51 18.13
N SER A 21 -11.43 9.90 18.09
CA SER A 21 -12.53 9.15 18.70
C SER A 21 -12.66 7.75 18.09
N TYR A 22 -12.66 7.67 16.75
CA TYR A 22 -12.65 6.40 16.01
C TYR A 22 -11.46 5.55 16.45
N ARG A 23 -10.26 6.13 16.47
CA ARG A 23 -9.02 5.45 16.83
C ARG A 23 -9.07 4.90 18.25
N LYS A 24 -9.57 5.67 19.21
CA LYS A 24 -9.75 5.22 20.60
C LYS A 24 -10.75 4.06 20.70
N ALA A 25 -11.86 4.12 19.98
CA ALA A 25 -12.86 3.06 19.94
C ALA A 25 -12.35 1.78 19.25
N HIS A 26 -11.45 1.91 18.27
CA HIS A 26 -10.92 0.82 17.46
C HIS A 26 -9.47 0.44 17.81
N LYS A 27 -9.12 0.50 19.10
CA LYS A 27 -7.83 0.01 19.64
C LYS A 27 -6.59 0.57 18.94
N GLY A 28 -6.64 1.83 18.51
CA GLY A 28 -5.51 2.50 17.85
C GLY A 28 -5.53 2.46 16.32
N CYS A 29 -6.52 1.80 15.70
CA CYS A 29 -6.65 1.73 14.24
C CYS A 29 -7.14 3.06 13.66
N TYR A 30 -6.53 3.51 12.57
CA TYR A 30 -7.06 4.63 11.79
C TYR A 30 -8.18 4.15 10.86
N PRO A 31 -9.17 5.00 10.55
CA PRO A 31 -10.11 4.72 9.49
C PRO A 31 -9.39 4.78 8.13
N ILE A 32 -9.86 3.98 7.17
CA ILE A 32 -9.15 3.77 5.89
C ILE A 32 -9.08 5.05 5.03
N ASP A 33 -10.09 5.92 5.15
CA ASP A 33 -10.18 7.21 4.47
C ASP A 33 -9.08 8.21 4.89
N MET A 34 -8.32 7.90 5.95
CA MET A 34 -7.15 8.69 6.32
C MET A 34 -5.88 8.26 5.62
N ILE A 35 -5.85 7.06 5.03
CA ILE A 35 -4.66 6.49 4.42
C ILE A 35 -4.55 6.98 2.98
N ALA A 36 -3.36 7.40 2.59
CA ALA A 36 -3.03 7.93 1.26
C ALA A 36 -2.15 6.95 0.48
N LEU A 37 -1.24 6.30 1.20
CA LEU A 37 -0.30 5.34 0.67
C LEU A 37 -0.14 4.20 1.68
N VAL A 38 -0.10 2.97 1.19
CA VAL A 38 0.32 1.79 1.96
C VAL A 38 1.51 1.14 1.28
N GLY A 39 2.38 0.54 2.09
CA GLY A 39 3.60 -0.10 1.63
C GLY A 39 3.81 -1.45 2.28
N GLU A 40 4.24 -2.41 1.47
CA GLU A 40 4.54 -3.78 1.88
C GLU A 40 5.94 -4.17 1.40
N VAL A 41 6.69 -4.85 2.26
CA VAL A 41 8.03 -5.35 1.98
C VAL A 41 8.01 -6.87 2.14
N THR A 42 8.07 -7.59 1.02
CA THR A 42 7.96 -9.05 1.03
C THR A 42 9.14 -9.68 1.74
N SER A 43 8.95 -10.79 2.45
CA SER A 43 10.09 -11.56 2.99
C SER A 43 10.71 -12.44 1.92
N THR A 44 12.00 -12.72 2.04
CA THR A 44 12.74 -13.57 1.10
C THR A 44 12.38 -15.06 1.22
N ASN A 45 11.87 -15.48 2.38
CA ASN A 45 11.71 -16.89 2.76
C ASN A 45 10.26 -17.41 2.67
N HIS A 46 9.30 -16.62 2.20
CA HIS A 46 7.90 -17.05 2.14
C HIS A 46 7.28 -16.78 0.77
N GLU A 47 6.54 -17.76 0.25
CA GLU A 47 5.70 -17.58 -0.93
C GLU A 47 4.76 -16.41 -0.68
N THR A 48 4.82 -15.48 -1.62
CA THR A 48 4.34 -14.14 -1.36
C THR A 48 2.89 -14.03 -1.78
N ASP A 49 1.99 -13.95 -0.80
CA ASP A 49 0.57 -13.69 -1.03
C ASP A 49 0.31 -12.21 -1.39
N THR A 50 0.98 -11.73 -2.44
CA THR A 50 0.91 -10.33 -2.89
C THR A 50 -0.42 -10.03 -3.58
N GLY A 51 -1.00 -11.01 -4.27
CA GLY A 51 -2.25 -10.87 -5.00
C GLY A 51 -3.43 -10.47 -4.09
N PRO A 52 -3.74 -11.23 -3.04
CA PRO A 52 -4.81 -10.90 -2.11
C PRO A 52 -4.61 -9.57 -1.40
N LYS A 53 -3.37 -9.20 -1.03
CA LYS A 53 -3.08 -7.88 -0.45
C LYS A 53 -3.34 -6.75 -1.44
N LEU A 54 -2.86 -6.87 -2.68
CA LEU A 54 -3.07 -5.88 -3.74
C LEU A 54 -4.57 -5.61 -3.94
N ARG A 55 -5.37 -6.67 -4.07
CA ARG A 55 -6.83 -6.55 -4.25
C ARG A 55 -7.51 -5.97 -3.02
N ALA A 56 -7.09 -6.37 -1.81
CA ALA A 56 -7.64 -5.83 -0.57
C ALA A 56 -7.42 -4.31 -0.44
N TYR A 57 -6.23 -3.82 -0.81
CA TYR A 57 -5.94 -2.37 -0.81
C TYR A 57 -6.71 -1.62 -1.89
N ALA A 58 -6.85 -2.20 -3.08
CA ALA A 58 -7.68 -1.64 -4.15
C ALA A 58 -9.16 -1.56 -3.76
N ALA A 59 -9.72 -2.65 -3.23
CA ALA A 59 -11.12 -2.70 -2.75
C ALA A 59 -11.38 -1.71 -1.62
N ALA A 60 -10.37 -1.47 -0.77
CA ALA A 60 -10.41 -0.49 0.30
C ALA A 60 -10.23 0.97 -0.18
N GLY A 61 -9.97 1.18 -1.47
CA GLY A 61 -9.82 2.51 -2.08
C GLY A 61 -8.54 3.23 -1.66
N VAL A 62 -7.47 2.50 -1.30
CA VAL A 62 -6.20 3.13 -0.95
C VAL A 62 -5.56 3.72 -2.21
N PRO A 63 -5.27 5.04 -2.26
CA PRO A 63 -4.86 5.71 -3.51
C PRO A 63 -3.53 5.20 -4.11
N VAL A 64 -2.55 4.89 -3.26
CA VAL A 64 -1.23 4.41 -3.68
C VAL A 64 -0.86 3.14 -2.91
N TYR A 65 -0.46 2.10 -3.63
CA TYR A 65 0.07 0.87 -3.04
C TYR A 65 1.49 0.62 -3.52
N VAL A 66 2.44 0.56 -2.59
CA VAL A 66 3.85 0.25 -2.86
C VAL A 66 4.14 -1.18 -2.44
N LEU A 67 4.76 -1.94 -3.34
CA LEU A 67 5.22 -3.29 -3.07
C LEU A 67 6.72 -3.38 -3.35
N ILE A 68 7.51 -3.65 -2.31
CA ILE A 68 8.92 -4.00 -2.42
C ILE A 68 9.02 -5.52 -2.43
N ASN A 69 9.16 -6.11 -3.61
CA ASN A 69 9.25 -7.55 -3.79
C ASN A 69 10.72 -8.00 -3.75
N ARG A 70 11.20 -8.37 -2.56
CA ARG A 70 12.59 -8.84 -2.34
C ARG A 70 12.90 -10.17 -3.00
N ASN A 71 11.89 -11.05 -3.18
CA ASN A 71 12.08 -12.33 -3.86
C ASN A 71 12.31 -12.13 -5.38
N ALA A 72 11.42 -11.35 -6.02
CA ALA A 72 11.52 -11.05 -7.45
C ALA A 72 12.51 -9.91 -7.76
N LYS A 73 13.15 -9.33 -6.74
CA LYS A 73 14.06 -8.17 -6.84
C LYS A 73 13.47 -7.00 -7.63
N THR A 74 12.21 -6.70 -7.39
CA THR A 74 11.48 -5.61 -8.07
C THR A 74 10.72 -4.75 -7.06
N ALA A 75 10.50 -3.48 -7.41
CA ALA A 75 9.62 -2.58 -6.69
C ALA A 75 8.51 -2.07 -7.59
N HIS A 76 7.32 -1.96 -7.02
CA HIS A 76 6.10 -1.59 -7.74
C HIS A 76 5.37 -0.46 -7.00
N CYS A 77 4.84 0.49 -7.76
CA CYS A 77 3.90 1.51 -7.31
C CYS A 77 2.63 1.37 -8.12
N TYR A 78 1.55 0.99 -7.45
CA TYR A 78 0.21 0.84 -8.03
C TYR A 78 -0.65 2.05 -7.66
N THR A 79 -1.38 2.58 -8.64
CA THR A 79 -2.27 3.75 -8.47
C THR A 79 -3.60 3.53 -9.20
N ASP A 80 -4.55 4.43 -8.94
CA ASP A 80 -5.91 4.38 -9.50
C ASP A 80 -6.69 3.12 -9.12
N PRO A 81 -7.00 2.94 -7.80
CA PRO A 81 -7.76 1.79 -7.34
C PRO A 81 -9.17 1.79 -7.95
N ASN A 82 -9.60 0.61 -8.38
CA ASN A 82 -10.92 0.35 -8.93
C ASN A 82 -11.54 -0.86 -8.24
N LEU A 83 -12.83 -0.75 -7.93
CA LEU A 83 -13.66 -1.86 -7.46
C LEU A 83 -14.83 -2.01 -8.45
N PRO A 84 -14.75 -2.96 -9.40
CA PRO A 84 -15.83 -3.24 -10.33
C PRO A 84 -17.01 -3.88 -9.60
N GLY A 85 -18.14 -3.17 -9.52
CA GLY A 85 -19.29 -3.66 -8.77
C GLY A 85 -19.01 -3.71 -7.26
N ASP A 86 -19.48 -4.77 -6.60
CA ASP A 86 -19.40 -4.92 -5.13
C ASP A 86 -18.51 -6.10 -4.69
N ASP A 87 -17.85 -6.81 -5.62
CA ASP A 87 -16.98 -7.95 -5.27
C ASP A 87 -15.53 -7.49 -5.02
N PRO A 88 -15.03 -7.54 -3.77
CA PRO A 88 -13.67 -7.10 -3.45
C PRO A 88 -12.58 -7.98 -4.09
N THR A 89 -12.92 -9.18 -4.58
CA THR A 89 -11.98 -10.06 -5.28
C THR A 89 -11.73 -9.64 -6.73
N GLU A 90 -12.55 -8.74 -7.27
CA GLU A 90 -12.40 -8.15 -8.61
C GLU A 90 -11.66 -6.80 -8.57
N ALA A 91 -11.30 -6.30 -7.39
CA ALA A 91 -10.64 -5.00 -7.25
C ALA A 91 -9.22 -5.03 -7.81
N TYR A 92 -8.80 -3.92 -8.44
CA TYR A 92 -7.48 -3.79 -9.06
C TYR A 92 -6.99 -2.33 -9.04
N TYR A 93 -5.72 -2.13 -9.38
CA TYR A 93 -5.14 -0.81 -9.64
C TYR A 93 -4.98 -0.63 -11.15
N ALA A 94 -5.44 0.49 -11.70
CA ALA A 94 -5.44 0.71 -13.15
C ALA A 94 -4.08 1.13 -13.71
N ALA A 95 -3.16 1.59 -12.86
CA ALA A 95 -1.82 2.02 -13.25
C ALA A 95 -0.73 1.39 -12.37
N GLU A 96 0.42 1.14 -12.99
CA GLU A 96 1.61 0.56 -12.35
C GLU A 96 2.87 1.25 -12.86
N SER A 97 3.74 1.64 -11.94
CA SER A 97 5.16 1.90 -12.20
C SER A 97 5.98 0.79 -11.56
N LYS A 98 6.94 0.25 -12.31
CA LYS A 98 7.80 -0.86 -11.87
C LYS A 98 9.25 -0.53 -12.16
N VAL A 99 10.12 -0.85 -11.20
CA VAL A 99 11.58 -0.81 -11.34
C VAL A 99 12.22 -2.06 -10.75
N ASP A 100 13.47 -2.34 -11.12
CA ASP A 100 14.28 -3.33 -10.41
C ASP A 100 14.74 -2.75 -9.06
N LEU A 101 14.89 -3.59 -8.03
CA LEU A 101 15.44 -3.11 -6.75
C LEU A 101 16.85 -2.56 -6.95
N GLY A 102 17.15 -1.44 -6.29
CA GLY A 102 18.33 -0.63 -6.55
C GLY A 102 18.02 0.64 -7.32
N GLU A 103 17.02 0.59 -8.20
CA GLU A 103 16.61 1.76 -8.99
C GLU A 103 15.57 2.60 -8.22
N PRO A 104 15.57 3.92 -8.43
CA PRO A 104 14.65 4.81 -7.73
C PRO A 104 13.22 4.64 -8.29
N LEU A 105 12.26 4.25 -7.44
CA LEU A 105 10.86 4.01 -7.83
C LEU A 105 10.08 5.34 -7.86
N PRO A 106 9.57 5.79 -9.03
CA PRO A 106 8.75 6.99 -9.11
C PRO A 106 7.42 6.78 -8.37
N LEU A 107 7.06 7.75 -7.53
CA LEU A 107 5.77 7.84 -6.86
C LEU A 107 4.98 9.03 -7.42
N PRO A 108 3.63 9.00 -7.40
CA PRO A 108 2.84 10.16 -7.83
C PRO A 108 3.06 11.36 -6.90
N ALA A 109 2.87 12.57 -7.41
CA ALA A 109 2.87 13.76 -6.57
C ALA A 109 1.85 13.60 -5.42
N PRO A 110 2.16 14.05 -4.19
CA PRO A 110 3.30 14.88 -3.80
C PRO A 110 4.53 14.10 -3.29
N TYR A 111 4.56 12.78 -3.49
CA TYR A 111 5.62 11.95 -2.90
C TYR A 111 6.93 12.13 -3.65
N PRO A 112 8.08 12.19 -2.93
CA PRO A 112 9.37 12.05 -3.58
C PRO A 112 9.52 10.64 -4.13
N THR A 113 10.43 10.47 -5.09
CA THR A 113 10.86 9.15 -5.55
C THR A 113 11.37 8.31 -4.38
N LEU A 114 11.00 7.03 -4.35
CA LEU A 114 11.40 6.10 -3.30
C LEU A 114 12.75 5.46 -3.65
N ASP A 115 13.76 5.64 -2.80
CA ASP A 115 15.02 4.93 -2.91
C ASP A 115 14.84 3.46 -2.52
N THR A 116 15.15 2.56 -3.45
CA THR A 116 15.03 1.11 -3.25
C THR A 116 16.36 0.41 -3.03
N ALA A 117 17.50 1.12 -3.12
CA ALA A 117 18.83 0.57 -2.90
C ALA A 117 19.01 -0.12 -1.54
N PRO A 118 18.43 0.37 -0.42
CA PRO A 118 18.53 -0.33 0.86
C PRO A 118 17.94 -1.75 0.89
N PHE A 119 17.12 -2.14 -0.10
CA PHE A 119 16.51 -3.46 -0.18
C PHE A 119 17.31 -4.48 -1.02
N LEU A 120 18.44 -4.08 -1.62
CA LEU A 120 19.33 -4.96 -2.40
C LEU A 120 20.10 -5.96 -1.54
N GLU A 121 20.49 -5.57 -0.33
CA GLU A 121 21.29 -6.38 0.57
C GLU A 121 20.38 -7.24 1.46
N ASN A 122 20.34 -8.55 1.20
CA ASN A 122 19.95 -9.59 2.18
C ASN A 122 20.96 -10.74 2.09
#